data_AF-A0A851RAN1-F1
#
_entry.id   AF-A0A851RAN1-F1
#
_cell.length_a   1.000
_cell.length_b   1.000
_cell.length_c   1.000
_cell.angle_alpha   90.00
_cell.angle_beta   90.00
_cell.angle_gamma   90.00
#
_symmetry.space_group_name_H-M   'P 1'
#
loop_
_entity.id
_entity.type
_entity.pdbx_description
1 polymer ?
#
loop_
_entity_poly.entity_id
_entity_poly.type
_entity_poly.pdbx_seq_one_letter_code
_entity_poly.pdbx_strand_id
1 'polypeptide(L)'
;GEDSRSFHVSIQAPPSIASSGEIPIITAVAGGQLLLECPEAAELHSNIEWHREGSVLQEDARRQVLARGRFLQLRAVAAADGGEYSCRATSPAGDTGPRGRVQVHG
;
A
#
# COMPACT_ATOMS: atom_id res chain seq x y z
N GLY A 1 -6.92 29.19 31.75
CA GLY A 1 -7.23 27.84 31.25
C GLY A 1 -7.25 27.93 29.76
N GLU A 2 -6.21 27.43 29.11
CA GLU A 2 -6.13 27.39 27.64
C GLU A 2 -5.79 25.94 27.28
N ASP A 3 -6.81 25.21 26.85
CA ASP A 3 -6.72 23.83 26.39
C ASP A 3 -6.16 23.86 24.96
N SER A 4 -4.84 23.80 24.83
CA SER A 4 -4.20 23.61 23.53
C SER A 4 -4.28 22.15 23.13
N ARG A 5 -5.29 21.80 22.32
CA ARG A 5 -5.37 20.52 21.61
C ARG A 5 -4.21 20.41 20.62
N SER A 6 -3.19 19.67 21.01
CA SER A 6 -2.05 19.32 20.15
C SER A 6 -2.49 18.29 19.11
N PHE A 7 -2.63 18.72 17.86
CA PHE A 7 -2.77 17.81 16.73
C PHE A 7 -1.40 17.23 16.40
N HIS A 8 -1.18 15.99 16.83
CA HIS A 8 0.04 15.23 16.55
C HIS A 8 0.02 14.80 15.08
N VAL A 9 0.64 15.57 14.18
CA VAL A 9 0.87 15.13 12.80
C VAL A 9 2.16 14.32 12.78
N SER A 10 2.03 13.01 12.99
CA SER A 10 3.14 12.09 12.76
C SER A 10 3.35 11.93 11.26
N ILE A 11 4.49 12.40 10.75
CA ILE A 11 4.94 12.11 9.38
C ILE A 11 5.28 10.62 9.35
N GLN A 12 4.29 9.77 9.07
CA GLN A 12 4.50 8.33 8.90
C GLN A 12 5.09 8.11 7.50
N ALA A 13 6.30 7.54 7.45
CA ALA A 13 6.83 6.98 6.21
C ALA A 13 5.79 6.02 5.61
N PRO A 14 5.67 5.94 4.28
CA PRO A 14 4.71 5.03 3.66
C PRO A 14 4.95 3.60 4.17
N PRO A 15 3.91 2.90 4.64
CA PRO A 15 4.06 1.52 5.05
C PRO A 15 4.53 0.66 3.88
N SER A 16 5.65 -0.04 4.08
CA SER A 16 6.23 -0.98 3.12
C SER A 16 5.73 -2.40 3.36
N ILE A 17 5.38 -3.12 2.31
CA ILE A 17 4.99 -4.53 2.41
C ILE A 17 6.24 -5.40 2.54
N ALA A 18 6.63 -5.76 3.77
CA ALA A 18 7.86 -6.51 4.05
C ALA A 18 7.88 -7.92 3.40
N SER A 19 9.06 -8.33 2.88
CA SER A 19 9.29 -9.66 2.28
C SER A 19 9.55 -10.79 3.29
N SER A 20 9.41 -10.55 4.61
CA SER A 20 9.93 -11.47 5.67
C SER A 20 9.09 -12.74 5.93
N GLY A 21 8.20 -13.12 5.02
CA GLY A 21 7.31 -14.29 5.17
C GLY A 21 6.11 -14.08 6.10
N GLU A 22 6.15 -13.08 6.98
CA GLU A 22 5.00 -12.61 7.76
C GLU A 22 4.28 -11.47 7.00
N ILE A 23 2.94 -11.54 6.93
CA ILE A 23 2.12 -10.53 6.23
C ILE A 23 1.94 -9.33 7.17
N PRO A 24 2.55 -8.15 6.90
CA PRO A 24 2.43 -6.99 7.77
C PRO A 24 0.99 -6.46 7.78
N ILE A 25 0.53 -6.02 8.96
CA ILE A 25 -0.74 -5.30 9.12
C ILE A 25 -0.48 -3.80 8.96
N ILE A 26 -1.11 -3.21 7.96
CA ILE A 26 -1.02 -1.79 7.63
C ILE A 26 -2.34 -1.13 7.98
N THR A 27 -2.31 -0.15 8.87
CA THR A 27 -3.53 0.54 9.32
C THR A 27 -3.76 1.84 8.56
N ALA A 28 -5.01 2.08 8.15
CA ALA A 28 -5.43 3.31 7.48
C ALA A 28 -6.68 3.89 8.15
N VAL A 29 -6.81 5.22 8.10
CA VAL A 29 -7.96 5.94 8.65
C VAL A 29 -8.99 6.19 7.54
N ALA A 30 -10.26 5.93 7.83
CA ALA A 30 -11.35 6.20 6.91
C ALA A 30 -11.38 7.69 6.46
N GLY A 31 -11.60 7.94 5.17
CA GLY A 31 -11.53 9.27 4.56
C GLY A 31 -10.10 9.78 4.33
N GLY A 32 -9.09 9.10 4.87
CA GLY A 32 -7.69 9.46 4.71
C GLY A 32 -7.09 9.03 3.38
N GLN A 33 -5.77 9.15 3.30
CA GLN A 33 -4.94 8.67 2.21
C GLN A 33 -4.00 7.58 2.72
N LEU A 34 -3.85 6.51 1.95
CA LEU A 34 -2.90 5.43 2.19
C LEU A 34 -1.94 5.34 1.01
N LEU A 35 -0.64 5.23 1.30
CA LEU A 35 0.40 5.01 0.30
C LEU A 35 1.14 3.72 0.64
N LEU A 36 1.02 2.71 -0.20
CA LEU A 36 1.70 1.42 -0.05
C LEU A 36 2.97 1.42 -0.90
N GLU A 37 4.06 0.89 -0.35
CA GLU A 37 5.32 0.73 -1.06
C GLU A 37 5.66 -0.74 -1.28
N CYS A 38 6.06 -1.08 -2.50
CA CYS A 38 6.53 -2.41 -2.88
C CYS A 38 8.08 -2.48 -2.78
N PRO A 39 8.68 -3.08 -1.74
CA PRO A 39 10.11 -2.93 -1.43
C PRO A 39 11.08 -3.51 -2.48
N GLU A 40 10.64 -4.44 -3.33
CA GLU A 40 11.50 -5.20 -4.26
C GLU A 40 11.53 -4.65 -5.70
N ALA A 41 11.17 -3.39 -5.90
CA ALA A 41 11.25 -2.69 -7.20
C ALA A 41 12.68 -2.30 -7.65
N ALA A 42 13.72 -2.83 -7.01
CA ALA A 42 15.10 -2.38 -7.22
C ALA A 42 15.73 -2.85 -8.54
N GLU A 43 15.07 -3.74 -9.28
CA GLU A 43 15.55 -4.28 -10.54
C GLU A 43 15.09 -3.42 -11.73
N LEU A 44 16.05 -2.92 -12.51
CA LEU A 44 15.79 -2.23 -13.77
C LEU A 44 15.00 -3.20 -14.69
N HIS A 45 13.91 -2.72 -15.30
CA HIS A 45 13.03 -3.45 -16.24
C HIS A 45 11.89 -4.30 -15.66
N SER A 46 11.69 -4.37 -14.33
CA SER A 46 10.54 -5.09 -13.78
C SER A 46 9.25 -4.29 -13.92
N ASN A 47 8.20 -4.88 -14.50
CA ASN A 47 6.84 -4.35 -14.40
C ASN A 47 6.27 -4.75 -13.03
N ILE A 48 5.70 -3.80 -12.28
CA ILE A 48 5.10 -4.07 -10.98
C ILE A 48 3.58 -4.00 -11.11
N GLU A 49 2.94 -5.11 -10.79
CA GLU A 49 1.48 -5.23 -10.76
C GLU A 49 0.99 -5.30 -9.31
N TRP A 50 0.02 -4.45 -8.98
CA TRP A 50 -0.63 -4.50 -7.67
C TRP A 50 -1.82 -5.44 -7.72
N HIS A 51 -1.97 -6.25 -6.69
CA HIS A 51 -3.11 -7.13 -6.50
C HIS A 51 -3.80 -6.84 -5.18
N ARG A 52 -5.11 -7.06 -5.17
CA ARG A 52 -5.94 -7.06 -3.98
C ARG A 52 -6.68 -8.39 -3.93
N GLU A 53 -6.53 -9.12 -2.82
CA GLU A 53 -7.14 -10.45 -2.62
C GLU A 53 -6.82 -11.40 -3.80
N GLY A 54 -5.59 -11.33 -4.32
CA GLY A 54 -5.13 -12.12 -5.47
C GLY A 54 -5.58 -11.63 -6.86
N SER A 55 -6.47 -10.63 -6.95
CA SER A 55 -6.93 -10.07 -8.23
C SER A 55 -6.16 -8.81 -8.60
N VAL A 56 -5.86 -8.60 -9.88
CA VAL A 56 -5.19 -7.38 -10.36
C VAL A 56 -6.00 -6.15 -9.96
N LEU A 57 -5.35 -5.25 -9.25
CA LEU A 57 -5.96 -4.01 -8.80
C LEU A 57 -6.13 -3.07 -10.00
N GLN A 58 -7.37 -2.69 -10.25
CA GLN A 58 -7.70 -1.73 -11.29
C GLN A 58 -7.57 -0.30 -10.74
N GLU A 59 -6.91 0.56 -11.50
CA GLU A 59 -6.80 1.98 -11.20
C GLU A 59 -8.15 2.70 -11.41
N ASP A 60 -8.43 3.70 -10.56
CA ASP A 60 -9.55 4.63 -10.73
C ASP A 60 -9.25 5.96 -10.01
N ALA A 61 -10.22 6.88 -9.98
CA ALA A 61 -10.07 8.17 -9.32
C ALA A 61 -9.51 8.11 -7.87
N ARG A 62 -9.81 7.05 -7.11
CA ARG A 62 -9.33 6.81 -5.75
C ARG A 62 -8.08 5.95 -5.68
N ARG A 63 -7.83 5.07 -6.65
CA ARG A 63 -6.70 4.10 -6.68
C ARG A 63 -5.73 4.44 -7.80
N GLN A 64 -4.52 4.85 -7.48
CA GLN A 64 -3.52 5.29 -8.46
C GLN A 64 -2.19 4.57 -8.23
N VAL A 65 -1.61 4.07 -9.32
CA VAL A 65 -0.31 3.42 -9.31
C VAL A 65 0.75 4.44 -9.75
N LEU A 66 1.73 4.69 -8.89
CA LEU A 66 2.75 5.73 -9.07
C LEU A 66 4.13 5.13 -9.24
N ALA A 67 5.05 5.94 -9.76
CA ALA A 67 6.47 5.60 -9.94
C ALA A 67 6.69 4.20 -10.55
N ARG A 68 6.01 3.94 -11.68
CA ARG A 68 6.06 2.67 -12.43
C ARG A 68 5.69 1.44 -11.60
N GLY A 69 4.74 1.59 -10.68
CA GLY A 69 4.26 0.49 -9.86
C GLY A 69 4.92 0.36 -8.49
N ARG A 70 5.95 1.16 -8.18
CA ARG A 70 6.57 1.15 -6.84
C ARG A 70 5.57 1.49 -5.73
N PHE A 71 4.66 2.43 -6.00
CA PHE A 71 3.71 2.90 -5.00
C PHE A 71 2.27 2.75 -5.46
N LEU A 72 1.40 2.29 -4.56
CA LEU A 72 -0.04 2.31 -4.72
C LEU A 72 -0.64 3.34 -3.77
N GLN A 73 -1.29 4.35 -4.33
CA GLN A 73 -1.98 5.40 -3.59
C GLN A 73 -3.48 5.11 -3.56
N LEU A 74 -4.06 5.04 -2.37
CA LEU A 74 -5.50 5.02 -2.14
C LEU A 74 -5.92 6.34 -1.49
N ARG A 75 -6.91 7.01 -2.09
CA ARG A 75 -7.50 8.26 -1.59
C ARG A 75 -8.93 8.00 -1.11
N ALA A 76 -9.35 8.78 -0.12
CA ALA A 76 -10.67 8.62 0.50
C ALA A 76 -10.92 7.15 0.88
N VAL A 77 -9.97 6.60 1.65
CA VAL A 77 -9.97 5.19 2.07
C VAL A 77 -11.29 4.88 2.79
N ALA A 78 -11.96 3.83 2.37
CA ALA A 78 -13.20 3.35 2.97
C ALA A 78 -12.96 2.00 3.66
N ALA A 79 -13.84 1.61 4.58
CA ALA A 79 -13.78 0.28 5.20
C ALA A 79 -13.76 -0.86 4.16
N ALA A 80 -14.44 -0.65 3.02
CA ALA A 80 -14.47 -1.58 1.89
C ALA A 80 -13.14 -1.69 1.12
N ASP A 81 -12.18 -0.78 1.34
CA ASP A 81 -10.85 -0.85 0.74
C ASP A 81 -9.89 -1.72 1.58
N GLY A 82 -10.28 -2.19 2.77
CA GLY A 82 -9.51 -3.16 3.55
C GLY A 82 -9.36 -4.52 2.83
N GLY A 83 -8.27 -5.24 3.11
CA GLY A 83 -7.96 -6.54 2.49
C GLY A 83 -6.46 -6.84 2.41
N GLU A 84 -6.11 -7.99 1.86
CA GLU A 84 -4.75 -8.37 1.48
C GLU A 84 -4.36 -7.66 0.18
N TYR A 85 -3.27 -6.91 0.24
CA TYR A 85 -2.63 -6.27 -0.91
C TYR A 85 -1.29 -6.94 -1.16
N SER A 86 -0.96 -7.18 -2.42
CA SER A 86 0.35 -7.67 -2.80
C SER A 86 0.85 -6.91 -4.01
N CYS A 87 2.16 -6.83 -4.15
CA CYS A 87 2.78 -6.34 -5.36
C CYS A 87 3.58 -7.50 -5.98
N ARG A 88 3.48 -7.65 -7.29
CA ARG A 88 4.23 -8.65 -8.03
C ARG A 88 5.13 -7.94 -9.02
N ALA A 89 6.43 -8.12 -8.85
CA ALA A 89 7.43 -7.63 -9.80
C ALA A 89 7.75 -8.78 -10.76
N THR A 90 7.49 -8.57 -12.05
CA THR A 90 7.87 -9.55 -13.06
C THR A 90 9.37 -9.42 -13.33
N SER A 91 10.17 -10.34 -12.79
CA SER A 91 11.60 -10.44 -13.05
C SER A 91 11.88 -11.58 -14.05
N PRO A 92 12.94 -11.51 -14.88
CA PRO A 92 13.35 -12.63 -15.75
C PRO A 92 13.58 -13.95 -15.00
N ALA A 93 13.76 -13.94 -13.68
CA ALA A 93 13.90 -15.13 -12.84
C ALA A 93 12.56 -15.75 -12.37
N GLY A 94 11.42 -15.09 -12.63
CA GLY A 94 10.11 -15.54 -12.19
C GLY A 94 9.28 -14.41 -11.57
N ASP A 95 8.07 -14.78 -11.15
CA ASP A 95 7.04 -13.85 -10.72
C ASP A 95 6.70 -14.12 -9.25
N THR A 96 7.44 -13.48 -8.34
CA THR A 96 7.28 -13.59 -6.88
C THR A 96 7.39 -12.22 -6.26
N GLY A 97 6.46 -11.86 -5.39
CA GLY A 97 6.48 -10.57 -4.70
C GLY A 97 5.80 -10.62 -3.32
N PRO A 98 6.09 -9.63 -2.45
CA PRO A 98 5.65 -9.64 -1.06
C PRO A 98 4.16 -9.30 -0.91
N ARG A 99 3.57 -9.73 0.22
CA ARG A 99 2.14 -9.58 0.55
C ARG A 99 1.97 -8.86 1.88
N GLY A 100 0.95 -8.01 1.99
CA GLY A 100 0.60 -7.23 3.18
C GLY A 100 -0.91 -7.14 3.36
N ARG A 101 -1.38 -6.84 4.56
CA ARG A 101 -2.81 -6.72 4.85
C ARG A 101 -3.15 -5.31 5.32
N VAL A 102 -4.05 -4.65 4.62
CA VAL A 102 -4.57 -3.34 4.97
C VAL A 102 -5.82 -3.48 5.84
N GLN A 103 -5.80 -2.84 7.00
CA GLN A 103 -6.92 -2.73 7.92
C GLN A 103 -7.33 -1.27 8.06
N VAL A 104 -8.62 -0.99 7.84
CA VAL A 104 -9.15 0.37 7.92
C VAL A 104 -9.88 0.55 9.24
N HIS A 105 -9.51 1.59 9.98
CA HIS A 105 -10.18 1.99 11.22
C HIS A 105 -11.00 3.26 10.99
N GLY A 106 -12.15 3.34 11.66
CA GLY A 106 -13.08 4.48 11.62
C GLY A 106 -12.94 5.38 12.83
#